data_AF-A0AAD4SWY3-F1
#
_entry.id   AF-A0AAD4SWY3-F1
#
_cell.length_a   1.000
_cell.length_b   1.000
_cell.length_c   1.000
_cell.angle_alpha   90.00
_cell.angle_beta   90.00
_cell.angle_gamma   90.00
#
_symmetry.space_group_name_H-M   'P 1'
#
loop_
_entity.id
_entity.type
_entity.pdbx_description
1 polymer ?
#
loop_
_entity_poly.entity_id
_entity_poly.type
_entity_poly.pdbx_seq_one_letter_code
_entity_poly.pdbx_strand_id
1 'polypeptide(L)'
;MEPTVDPAGEPIATSAVLMASAKHIATFCRAENMAFLNCKKKDQNPEKCLEKGREVTSCVLNLLKHLHQTCTKEMDAYAGCMYYNTNEFDLCRKEQDAFEKACPWNK
;
A
#
# COMPACT_ATOMS: atom_id res chain seq x y z
N MET A 1 8.21 16.24 -4.59
CA MET A 1 7.39 15.08 -4.19
C MET A 1 6.89 14.44 -5.46
N GLU A 2 7.22 13.16 -5.67
CA GLU A 2 6.60 12.40 -6.75
C GLU A 2 5.12 12.15 -6.39
N PRO A 3 4.19 12.28 -7.33
CA PRO A 3 2.78 12.04 -7.07
C PRO A 3 2.52 10.55 -6.84
N THR A 4 1.61 10.22 -5.92
CA THR A 4 1.22 8.83 -5.63
C THR A 4 0.16 8.28 -6.60
N VAL A 5 -0.30 9.10 -7.55
CA VAL A 5 -1.20 8.76 -8.66
C VAL A 5 -0.64 9.23 -9.99
N ASP A 6 -1.11 8.62 -11.07
CA ASP A 6 -0.82 9.03 -12.44
C ASP A 6 -1.70 10.24 -12.88
N PRO A 7 -1.50 10.81 -14.07
CA PRO A 7 -2.33 11.93 -14.56
C PRO A 7 -3.83 11.62 -14.70
N ALA A 8 -4.22 10.34 -14.74
CA ALA A 8 -5.61 9.90 -14.77
C ALA A 8 -6.20 9.70 -13.37
N GLY A 9 -5.39 9.85 -12.31
CA GLY A 9 -5.79 9.64 -10.93
C GLY A 9 -5.80 8.16 -10.51
N GLU A 10 -5.15 7.28 -11.28
CA GLU A 10 -4.96 5.89 -10.91
C GLU A 10 -3.72 5.74 -10.02
N PRO A 11 -3.78 4.89 -8.98
CA PRO A 11 -2.71 4.76 -8.00
C PRO A 11 -1.45 4.15 -8.63
N ILE A 12 -0.29 4.78 -8.39
CA ILE A 12 1.01 4.24 -8.78
C ILE A 12 1.58 3.46 -7.61
N ALA A 13 1.63 2.13 -7.75
CA ALA A 13 2.16 1.23 -6.73
C ALA A 13 3.70 1.16 -6.75
N THR A 14 4.40 2.29 -6.58
CA THR A 14 5.85 2.28 -6.37
C THR A 14 6.20 1.62 -5.03
N SER A 15 7.46 1.20 -4.87
CA SER A 15 7.93 0.60 -3.61
C SER A 15 7.70 1.53 -2.41
N ALA A 16 7.93 2.84 -2.57
CA ALA A 16 7.69 3.85 -1.55
C ALA A 16 6.22 3.98 -1.15
N VAL A 17 5.31 3.98 -2.13
CA VAL A 17 3.86 4.04 -1.89
C VAL A 17 3.36 2.79 -1.19
N LEU A 18 3.82 1.61 -1.63
CA LEU A 18 3.49 0.33 -1.00
C LEU A 18 4.01 0.24 0.44
N MET A 19 5.23 0.72 0.70
CA MET A 19 5.81 0.71 2.04
C MET A 19 5.10 1.70 2.98
N ALA A 20 4.83 2.92 2.52
CA ALA A 20 4.06 3.92 3.26
C ALA A 20 2.66 3.38 3.65
N SER A 21 2.05 2.58 2.77
CA SER A 21 0.70 2.03 2.96
C SER A 21 0.68 0.64 3.61
N ALA A 22 1.83 0.08 4.00
CA ALA A 22 1.95 -1.32 4.42
C ALA A 22 1.04 -1.69 5.60
N LYS A 23 0.87 -0.79 6.58
CA LYS A 23 -0.03 -1.01 7.74
C LYS A 23 -1.49 -1.08 7.33
N HIS A 24 -1.92 -0.20 6.42
CA HIS A 24 -3.27 -0.22 5.85
C HIS A 24 -3.48 -1.50 5.04
N ILE A 25 -2.53 -1.87 4.17
CA ILE A 25 -2.61 -3.09 3.36
C ILE A 25 -2.73 -4.33 4.26
N ALA A 26 -1.94 -4.41 5.33
CA ALA A 26 -1.97 -5.52 6.28
C ALA A 26 -3.31 -5.67 7.00
N THR A 27 -4.07 -4.58 7.15
CA THR A 27 -5.37 -4.58 7.83
C THR A 27 -6.52 -4.78 6.86
N PHE A 28 -6.62 -3.95 5.82
CA PHE A 28 -7.75 -3.94 4.90
C PHE A 28 -7.72 -5.07 3.88
N CYS A 29 -6.54 -5.50 3.43
CA CYS A 29 -6.38 -6.59 2.43
C CYS A 29 -5.89 -7.91 3.07
N ARG A 30 -6.14 -8.09 4.37
CA ARG A 30 -5.63 -9.24 5.12
C ARG A 30 -6.14 -10.57 4.57
N ALA A 31 -7.41 -10.64 4.21
CA ALA A 31 -8.06 -11.88 3.77
C ALA A 31 -7.47 -12.36 2.43
N GLU A 32 -7.36 -11.46 1.47
CA GLU A 32 -6.79 -11.68 0.13
C GLU A 32 -5.31 -12.09 0.25
N ASN A 33 -4.53 -11.35 1.05
CA ASN A 33 -3.13 -11.65 1.29
C ASN A 33 -2.93 -13.05 1.89
N MET A 34 -3.73 -13.41 2.90
CA MET A 34 -3.67 -14.74 3.51
C MET A 34 -4.10 -15.84 2.54
N ALA A 35 -5.12 -15.61 1.71
CA ALA A 35 -5.54 -16.57 0.69
C ALA A 35 -4.42 -16.82 -0.33
N PHE A 36 -3.74 -15.77 -0.80
CA PHE A 36 -2.61 -15.87 -1.72
C PHE A 36 -1.42 -16.62 -1.09
N LEU A 37 -1.01 -16.26 0.13
CA LEU A 37 0.08 -16.92 0.84
C LEU A 37 -0.21 -18.41 1.11
N ASN A 38 -1.45 -18.74 1.51
CA ASN A 38 -1.87 -20.12 1.71
C ASN A 38 -1.88 -20.92 0.41
N CYS A 39 -2.25 -20.31 -0.72
CA CYS A 39 -2.14 -20.93 -2.04
C CYS A 39 -0.68 -21.25 -2.37
N LYS A 40 0.22 -20.26 -2.26
CA LYS A 40 1.66 -20.42 -2.55
C LYS A 40 2.37 -21.42 -1.63
N LYS A 41 1.89 -21.57 -0.39
CA LYS A 41 2.40 -22.59 0.56
C LYS A 41 2.04 -24.01 0.13
N LYS A 42 0.89 -24.21 -0.52
CA LYS A 42 0.42 -25.53 -0.99
C LYS A 42 1.11 -25.94 -2.30
N ASP A 43 1.33 -24.99 -3.19
CA ASP A 43 1.92 -25.23 -4.51
C ASP A 43 2.81 -24.06 -4.94
N GLN A 44 4.06 -24.35 -5.30
CA GLN A 44 5.01 -23.33 -5.73
C GLN A 44 4.78 -22.86 -7.18
N ASN A 45 3.99 -23.59 -7.98
CA ASN A 45 3.66 -23.20 -9.36
C ASN A 45 3.00 -21.81 -9.38
N PRO A 46 3.59 -20.82 -10.09
CA PRO A 46 3.06 -19.46 -10.15
C PRO A 46 1.66 -19.36 -10.77
N GLU A 47 1.29 -20.25 -11.69
CA GLU A 47 0.00 -20.19 -12.39
C GLU A 47 -1.19 -20.55 -11.50
N LYS A 48 -0.98 -21.43 -10.52
CA LYS A 48 -2.05 -21.96 -9.65
C LYS A 48 -2.69 -20.91 -8.74
N CYS A 49 -1.97 -19.81 -8.47
CA CYS A 49 -2.40 -18.76 -7.57
C CYS A 49 -2.68 -17.43 -8.27
N LEU A 50 -2.76 -17.40 -9.61
CA LEU A 50 -2.98 -16.17 -10.38
C LEU A 50 -4.29 -15.46 -10.02
N GLU A 51 -5.37 -16.21 -9.80
CA GLU A 51 -6.65 -15.64 -9.37
C GLU A 51 -6.51 -14.90 -8.03
N LYS A 52 -5.90 -15.55 -7.03
CA LYS A 52 -5.66 -14.94 -5.71
C LYS A 52 -4.67 -13.79 -5.77
N GLY A 53 -3.69 -13.84 -6.68
CA GLY A 53 -2.81 -12.72 -6.97
C GLY A 53 -3.56 -11.51 -7.52
N ARG A 54 -4.51 -11.71 -8.44
CA ARG A 54 -5.37 -10.64 -8.97
C ARG A 54 -6.28 -10.04 -7.89
N GLU A 55 -6.83 -10.87 -7.00
CA GLU A 55 -7.62 -10.40 -5.86
C GLU A 55 -6.81 -9.49 -4.93
N VAL A 56 -5.59 -9.91 -4.57
CA VAL A 56 -4.65 -9.07 -3.78
C VAL A 56 -4.37 -7.75 -4.47
N THR A 57 -3.96 -7.79 -5.75
CA THR A 57 -3.64 -6.57 -6.50
C THR A 57 -4.85 -5.64 -6.60
N SER A 58 -6.05 -6.17 -6.86
CA SER A 58 -7.28 -5.39 -6.91
C SER A 58 -7.59 -4.72 -5.56
N CYS A 59 -7.50 -5.47 -4.45
CA CYS A 59 -7.70 -4.90 -3.11
C CYS A 59 -6.71 -3.76 -2.83
N VAL A 60 -5.42 -3.99 -3.10
CA VAL A 60 -4.35 -3.01 -2.83
C VAL A 60 -4.54 -1.76 -3.69
N LEU A 61 -4.79 -1.88 -4.99
CA LEU A 61 -4.99 -0.71 -5.85
C LEU A 61 -6.22 0.11 -5.42
N ASN A 62 -7.33 -0.54 -5.11
CA ASN A 62 -8.51 0.16 -4.59
C ASN A 62 -8.23 0.89 -3.27
N LEU A 63 -7.46 0.27 -2.37
CA LEU A 63 -7.03 0.89 -1.12
C LEU A 63 -6.13 2.11 -1.38
N LEU A 64 -5.13 1.99 -2.25
CA LEU A 64 -4.22 3.11 -2.58
C LEU A 64 -5.01 4.28 -3.17
N LYS A 65 -5.97 4.02 -4.05
CA LYS A 65 -6.87 5.04 -4.62
C LYS A 65 -7.68 5.72 -3.51
N HIS A 66 -8.25 4.95 -2.59
CA HIS A 66 -9.02 5.49 -1.47
C HIS A 66 -8.17 6.36 -0.52
N LEU A 67 -6.95 5.91 -0.18
CA LEU A 67 -6.02 6.66 0.66
C LEU A 67 -5.63 7.97 -0.02
N HIS A 68 -5.28 7.93 -1.31
CA HIS A 68 -4.95 9.14 -2.05
C HIS A 68 -6.12 10.13 -2.11
N GLN A 69 -7.36 9.67 -2.23
CA GLN A 69 -8.53 10.55 -2.25
C GLN A 69 -8.88 11.15 -0.88
N THR A 70 -8.60 10.43 0.20
CA THR A 70 -9.06 10.81 1.56
C THR A 70 -8.00 11.60 2.33
N CYS A 71 -6.73 11.25 2.15
CA CYS A 71 -5.59 11.84 2.85
C CYS A 71 -4.43 12.11 1.89
N THR A 72 -4.74 12.73 0.74
CA THR A 72 -3.81 13.03 -0.37
C THR A 72 -2.50 13.63 0.12
N LYS A 73 -2.59 14.71 0.89
CA LYS A 73 -1.44 15.51 1.29
C LYS A 73 -0.50 14.72 2.20
N GLU A 74 -1.05 14.04 3.20
CA GLU A 74 -0.28 13.28 4.16
C GLU A 74 0.30 12.01 3.53
N MET A 75 -0.46 11.34 2.66
CA MET A 75 0.02 10.18 1.91
C MET A 75 1.19 10.55 0.98
N ASP A 76 1.05 11.62 0.20
CA ASP A 76 2.11 12.10 -0.69
C ASP A 76 3.37 12.50 0.11
N ALA A 77 3.19 13.16 1.26
CA ALA A 77 4.32 13.56 2.11
C ALA A 77 5.06 12.34 2.67
N TYR A 78 4.33 11.34 3.15
CA TYR A 78 4.92 10.14 3.71
C TYR A 78 5.58 9.27 2.64
N ALA A 79 4.91 9.03 1.51
CA ALA A 79 5.48 8.33 0.37
C ALA A 79 6.72 9.07 -0.19
N GLY A 80 6.68 10.40 -0.22
CA GLY A 80 7.83 11.22 -0.61
C GLY A 80 9.03 11.07 0.33
N CYS A 81 8.79 11.03 1.65
CA CYS A 81 9.85 10.76 2.63
C CYS A 81 10.42 9.35 2.45
N MET A 82 9.55 8.35 2.26
CA MET A 82 9.94 6.97 2.00
C MET A 82 10.80 6.83 0.76
N TYR A 83 10.43 7.51 -0.33
CA TYR A 83 11.23 7.54 -1.54
C TYR A 83 12.63 8.14 -1.30
N TYR A 84 12.70 9.30 -0.63
CA TYR A 84 13.97 9.97 -0.36
C TYR A 84 14.92 9.16 0.54
N ASN A 85 14.35 8.45 1.52
CA ASN A 85 15.11 7.67 2.50
C ASN A 85 15.14 6.16 2.20
N THR A 86 14.86 5.74 0.96
CA THR A 86 14.92 4.33 0.53
C THR A 86 14.13 3.39 1.45
N ASN A 87 12.90 3.79 1.82
CA ASN A 87 11.99 3.05 2.69
C ASN A 87 12.43 2.89 4.15
N GLU A 88 13.34 3.73 4.66
CA GLU A 88 13.73 3.73 6.06
C GLU A 88 12.70 4.43 6.95
N PHE A 89 11.96 3.63 7.74
CA PHE A 89 10.86 4.11 8.56
C PHE A 89 11.30 5.10 9.65
N ASP A 90 12.47 4.87 10.25
CA ASP A 90 12.94 5.68 11.38
C ASP A 90 13.22 7.12 10.99
N LEU A 91 13.49 7.37 9.71
CA LEU A 91 13.72 8.71 9.15
C LEU A 91 12.44 9.45 8.78
N CYS A 92 11.27 8.78 8.82
CA CYS A 92 9.99 9.31 8.33
C CYS A 92 8.86 9.25 9.37
N ARG A 93 9.18 9.12 10.67
CA ARG A 93 8.17 8.98 11.75
C ARG A 93 7.22 10.17 11.85
N LYS A 94 7.69 11.37 11.56
CA LYS A 94 6.86 12.59 11.60
C LYS A 94 5.75 12.55 10.54
N GLU A 95 6.11 12.20 9.30
CA GLU A 95 5.18 12.07 8.18
C GLU A 95 4.25 10.87 8.40
N GLN A 96 4.77 9.77 8.95
CA GLN A 96 3.99 8.62 9.35
C GLN A 96 2.89 8.99 10.36
N ASP A 97 3.23 9.70 11.44
CA ASP A 97 2.26 10.09 12.47
C ASP A 97 1.16 11.01 11.89
N ALA A 98 1.54 11.92 10.99
CA ALA A 98 0.58 12.79 10.29
C ALA A 98 -0.37 11.96 9.40
N PHE A 99 0.17 11.01 8.64
CA PHE A 99 -0.61 10.13 7.79
C PHE A 99 -1.55 9.21 8.57
N GLU A 100 -1.07 8.56 9.63
CA GLU A 100 -1.89 7.68 10.46
C GLU A 100 -2.98 8.43 11.25
N LYS A 101 -2.75 9.71 11.58
CA LYS A 101 -3.79 10.56 12.18
C LYS A 101 -4.88 10.94 11.18
N ALA A 102 -4.51 11.27 9.94
CA ALA A 102 -5.46 11.61 8.88
C ALA A 102 -6.24 10.38 8.39
N CYS A 103 -5.55 9.25 8.25
CA CYS A 103 -6.08 7.97 7.78
C CYS A 103 -5.69 6.83 8.74
N PRO A 104 -6.47 6.60 9.81
CA PRO A 104 -6.23 5.51 10.75
C PRO A 104 -6.43 4.15 10.08
N TRP A 105 -5.50 3.22 10.31
CA TRP A 105 -5.58 1.84 9.81
C TRP A 105 -6.20 0.87 10.83
N ASN A 106 -6.43 1.29 12.07
CA ASN A 106 -6.80 0.43 13.20
C ASN A 106 -8.20 0.73 13.78
N LYS A 107 -9.12 1.24 12.95
CA LYS A 107 -10.52 1.46 13.34
C LYS A 107 -11.41 0.29 12.93
#